data_AF-A0A086MEJ4-F1
#
_entry.id   AF-A0A086MEJ4-F1
#
_cell.length_a   1.000
_cell.length_b   1.000
_cell.length_c   1.000
_cell.angle_alpha   90.00
_cell.angle_beta   90.00
_cell.angle_gamma   90.00
#
_symmetry.space_group_name_H-M   'P 1'
#
loop_
_entity.id
_entity.type
_entity.pdbx_description
1 polymer ?
#
loop_
_entity_poly.entity_id
_entity_poly.type
_entity_poly.pdbx_seq_one_letter_code
_entity_poly.pdbx_strand_id
1 'polypeptide(L)'
;MPMTPSDPAPTGPDPSAPSHPRDKLSPERIAELREWVEGSTVSFKRLGEALGVSASTLSRYAAQGGWQRPRGAAAAARIERPNPEPERRRKAPSPVPGERRQELTEKLWRLAERHAEELEHQPIVHAHRALQPLARLTRTLGEMDKHADPPLPPGQYEIDNQPRRSLHELRDELVAHLERIEREERDYDERYRWTFENGAGI
;
A
#
# COMPACT_ATOMS: atom_id res chain seq x y z
N MET A 1 -54.10 3.81 35.95
CA MET A 1 -52.72 4.19 35.62
C MET A 1 -52.48 3.81 34.16
N PRO A 2 -52.64 4.72 33.19
CA PRO A 2 -52.43 4.43 31.78
C PRO A 2 -50.92 4.44 31.45
N MET A 3 -50.43 3.35 30.85
CA MET A 3 -49.08 3.28 30.29
C MET A 3 -49.07 3.90 28.89
N THR A 4 -48.22 4.91 28.70
CA THR A 4 -47.89 5.53 27.42
C THR A 4 -47.04 4.59 26.56
N PRO A 5 -47.36 4.38 25.27
CA PRO A 5 -46.46 3.69 24.34
C PRO A 5 -45.30 4.62 23.94
N SER A 6 -44.07 4.13 24.09
CA SER A 6 -42.87 4.80 23.61
C SER A 6 -42.83 4.86 22.08
N ASP A 7 -42.61 6.06 21.56
CA ASP A 7 -42.25 6.35 20.17
C ASP A 7 -40.99 5.57 19.74
N PRO A 8 -40.96 4.98 18.53
CA PRO A 8 -39.72 4.52 17.91
C PRO A 8 -38.94 5.72 17.35
N ALA A 9 -37.68 5.84 17.76
CA ALA A 9 -36.75 6.85 17.25
C ALA A 9 -36.56 6.75 15.73
N PRO A 10 -36.34 7.87 15.02
CA PRO A 10 -36.09 7.87 13.59
C PRO A 10 -34.73 7.21 13.29
N THR A 11 -34.79 6.06 12.62
CA THR A 11 -33.64 5.41 11.97
C THR A 11 -33.00 6.41 11.01
N GLY A 12 -31.84 6.94 11.39
CA GLY A 12 -31.01 7.76 10.51
C GLY A 12 -30.59 6.94 9.28
N PRO A 13 -30.43 7.58 8.11
CA PRO A 13 -30.01 6.87 6.91
C PRO A 13 -28.59 6.33 7.08
N ASP A 14 -28.46 5.01 7.00
CA ASP A 14 -27.21 4.25 6.94
C ASP A 14 -26.23 4.85 5.90
N PRO A 15 -25.07 5.39 6.30
CA PRO A 15 -24.04 5.80 5.36
C PRO A 15 -22.99 4.68 5.24
N SER A 16 -23.39 3.46 4.86
CA SER A 16 -22.43 2.37 4.62
C SER A 16 -23.03 1.26 3.74
N ALA A 17 -23.42 1.63 2.52
CA ALA A 17 -23.49 0.63 1.45
C ALA A 17 -22.07 0.35 0.95
N PRO A 18 -21.59 -0.92 0.98
CA PRO A 18 -20.30 -1.28 0.40
C PRO A 18 -20.34 -0.96 -1.10
N SER A 19 -19.43 -0.08 -1.53
CA SER A 19 -19.25 0.26 -2.94
C SER A 19 -18.72 -0.95 -3.69
N HIS A 20 -19.62 -1.76 -4.27
CA HIS A 20 -19.24 -2.88 -5.11
C HIS A 20 -18.38 -2.39 -6.29
N PRO A 21 -17.20 -2.99 -6.51
CA PRO A 21 -16.38 -2.65 -7.65
C PRO A 21 -17.04 -3.22 -8.91
N ARG A 22 -17.65 -2.33 -9.69
CA ARG A 22 -18.04 -2.52 -11.10
C ARG A 22 -19.30 -3.36 -11.37
N ASP A 23 -20.39 -3.05 -10.69
CA ASP A 23 -21.70 -3.39 -11.27
C ASP A 23 -21.85 -2.64 -12.59
N LYS A 24 -21.81 -3.40 -13.69
CA LYS A 24 -22.09 -2.88 -15.03
C LYS A 24 -23.56 -2.49 -15.03
N LEU A 25 -23.86 -1.24 -15.40
CA LEU A 25 -25.24 -0.80 -15.58
C LEU A 25 -25.96 -1.72 -16.57
N SER A 26 -27.25 -1.99 -16.32
CA SER A 26 -28.08 -2.76 -17.25
C SER A 26 -28.12 -2.07 -18.61
N PRO A 27 -28.24 -2.82 -19.72
CA PRO A 27 -28.27 -2.24 -21.07
C PRO A 27 -29.44 -1.27 -21.26
N GLU A 28 -30.58 -1.54 -20.62
CA GLU A 28 -31.75 -0.64 -20.59
C GLU A 28 -31.40 0.71 -19.95
N ARG A 29 -30.70 0.68 -18.81
CA ARG A 29 -30.27 1.91 -18.12
C ARG A 29 -29.26 2.68 -18.96
N ILE A 30 -28.37 1.99 -19.69
CA ILE A 30 -27.41 2.63 -20.60
C ILE A 30 -28.13 3.34 -21.75
N ALA A 31 -29.19 2.74 -22.31
CA ALA A 31 -29.99 3.35 -23.37
C ALA A 31 -30.71 4.62 -22.87
N GLU A 32 -31.29 4.57 -21.67
CA GLU A 32 -31.90 5.74 -21.03
C GLU A 32 -30.86 6.85 -20.81
N LEU A 33 -29.70 6.53 -20.23
CA LEU A 33 -28.62 7.50 -20.03
C LEU A 33 -28.18 8.15 -21.36
N ARG A 34 -28.15 7.38 -22.45
CA ARG A 34 -27.80 7.89 -23.78
C ARG A 34 -28.84 8.91 -24.26
N GLU A 35 -30.12 8.58 -24.18
CA GLU A 35 -31.21 9.48 -24.58
C GLU A 35 -31.13 10.82 -23.83
N TRP A 36 -30.89 10.77 -22.51
CA TRP A 36 -30.69 11.98 -21.71
C TRP A 36 -29.46 12.79 -22.11
N VAL A 37 -28.36 12.14 -22.48
CA VAL A 37 -27.11 12.84 -22.88
C VAL A 37 -27.22 13.44 -24.28
N GLU A 38 -27.86 12.75 -25.22
CA GLU A 38 -28.04 13.21 -26.61
C GLU A 38 -29.20 14.21 -26.74
N GLY A 39 -30.21 14.14 -25.86
CA GLY A 39 -31.37 15.03 -25.85
C GLY A 39 -31.22 16.28 -24.97
N SER A 40 -30.22 16.33 -24.07
CA SER A 40 -30.08 17.42 -23.10
C SER A 40 -28.83 18.28 -23.34
N THR A 41 -28.97 19.58 -23.14
CA THR A 41 -27.86 20.56 -23.12
C THR A 41 -27.21 20.68 -21.73
N VAL A 42 -27.73 19.96 -20.74
CA VAL A 42 -27.35 20.06 -19.33
C VAL A 42 -26.00 19.36 -19.03
N SER A 43 -25.26 19.86 -18.04
CA SER A 43 -23.95 19.28 -17.66
C SER A 43 -24.09 17.86 -17.10
N PHE A 44 -23.06 17.03 -17.25
CA PHE A 44 -23.06 15.65 -16.69
C PHE A 44 -23.28 15.62 -15.18
N LYS A 45 -22.89 16.67 -14.45
CA LYS A 45 -23.13 16.77 -13.01
C LYS A 45 -24.62 16.80 -12.69
N ARG A 46 -25.37 17.70 -13.34
CA ARG A 46 -26.82 17.82 -13.14
C ARG A 46 -27.60 16.62 -13.66
N LEU A 47 -27.19 16.05 -14.79
CA LEU A 47 -27.77 14.79 -15.29
C LEU A 47 -27.52 13.64 -14.30
N GLY A 48 -26.34 13.59 -13.71
CA GLY A 48 -25.99 12.60 -12.71
C GLY A 48 -26.83 12.72 -11.44
N GLU A 49 -27.00 13.94 -10.93
CA GLU A 49 -27.88 14.24 -9.79
C GLU A 49 -29.34 13.83 -10.07
N ALA A 50 -29.87 14.11 -11.26
CA ALA A 50 -31.24 13.75 -11.63
C ALA A 50 -31.46 12.23 -11.78
N LEU A 51 -30.44 11.50 -12.26
CA LEU A 51 -30.54 10.06 -12.56
C LEU A 51 -29.98 9.17 -11.44
N GLY A 52 -29.45 9.75 -10.36
CA GLY A 52 -28.81 9.02 -9.26
C GLY A 52 -27.49 8.34 -9.67
N VAL A 53 -26.81 8.84 -10.70
CA VAL A 53 -25.58 8.26 -11.24
C VAL A 53 -24.44 9.27 -11.16
N SER A 54 -23.23 8.84 -10.81
CA SER A 54 -22.09 9.76 -10.77
C SER A 54 -21.80 10.37 -12.15
N ALA A 55 -21.40 11.65 -12.18
CA ALA A 55 -21.01 12.34 -13.41
C ALA A 55 -19.84 11.62 -14.13
N SER A 56 -18.93 11.00 -13.38
CA SER A 56 -17.82 10.21 -13.90
C SER A 56 -18.31 8.95 -14.62
N THR A 57 -19.35 8.29 -14.10
CA THR A 57 -19.97 7.13 -14.76
C THR A 57 -20.60 7.55 -16.09
N LEU A 58 -21.36 8.66 -16.12
CA LEU A 58 -21.94 9.20 -17.35
C LEU A 58 -20.87 9.55 -18.39
N SER A 59 -19.81 10.24 -17.97
CA SER A 59 -18.70 10.60 -18.87
C SER A 59 -18.00 9.36 -19.44
N ARG A 60 -17.83 8.30 -18.64
CA ARG A 60 -17.20 7.06 -19.09
C ARG A 60 -18.05 6.35 -20.14
N TYR A 61 -19.35 6.20 -19.89
CA TYR A 61 -20.26 5.55 -20.84
C TYR A 61 -20.46 6.38 -22.12
N ALA A 62 -20.54 7.70 -22.00
CA ALA A 62 -20.58 8.58 -23.16
C ALA A 62 -19.33 8.46 -24.04
N ALA A 63 -18.14 8.39 -23.44
CA ALA A 63 -16.89 8.18 -24.16
C ALA A 63 -16.80 6.79 -24.80
N GLN A 64 -17.20 5.73 -24.08
CA GLN A 64 -17.20 4.36 -24.59
C GLN A 64 -18.22 4.14 -25.72
N GLY A 65 -19.40 4.76 -25.61
CA GLY A 65 -20.48 4.65 -26.59
C GLY A 65 -20.44 5.69 -27.70
N GLY A 66 -19.47 6.61 -27.69
CA GLY A 66 -19.35 7.69 -28.68
C GLY A 66 -20.53 8.66 -28.70
N TRP A 67 -21.23 8.83 -27.57
CA TRP A 67 -22.46 9.64 -27.50
C TRP A 67 -22.15 11.12 -27.75
N GLN A 68 -22.92 11.74 -28.65
CA GLN A 68 -22.72 13.13 -29.05
C GLN A 68 -23.76 14.02 -28.38
N ARG A 69 -23.30 15.09 -27.72
CA ARG A 69 -24.20 16.10 -27.17
C ARG A 69 -24.72 17.02 -28.30
N PRO A 70 -25.95 17.53 -28.18
CA PRO A 70 -26.51 18.43 -29.18
C PRO A 70 -25.71 19.74 -29.24
N ARG A 71 -25.61 20.33 -30.44
CA ARG A 71 -24.90 21.60 -30.66
C ARG A 71 -25.51 22.68 -29.76
N GLY A 72 -24.69 23.27 -28.89
CA GLY A 72 -25.13 24.27 -27.90
C GLY A 72 -25.24 23.72 -26.47
N ALA A 73 -25.06 22.42 -26.26
CA ALA A 73 -24.82 21.91 -24.91
C ALA A 73 -23.58 22.60 -24.33
N ALA A 74 -23.66 23.02 -23.07
CA ALA A 74 -22.52 23.59 -22.37
C ALA A 74 -21.38 22.59 -22.53
N ALA A 75 -20.36 22.95 -23.32
CA ALA A 75 -19.19 22.13 -23.52
C ALA A 75 -18.76 21.74 -22.12
N ALA A 76 -18.71 20.42 -21.84
CA ALA A 76 -18.24 19.92 -20.57
C ALA A 76 -17.00 20.74 -20.29
N ALA A 77 -17.06 21.60 -19.27
CA ALA A 77 -16.00 22.54 -19.00
C ALA A 77 -14.78 21.66 -19.01
N ARG A 78 -14.00 21.75 -20.09
CA ARG A 78 -12.65 21.28 -20.06
C ARG A 78 -12.20 22.19 -18.96
N ILE A 79 -12.10 21.62 -17.77
CA ILE A 79 -10.95 21.87 -16.96
C ILE A 79 -9.85 21.55 -17.97
N GLU A 80 -9.52 22.55 -18.80
CA GLU A 80 -8.17 23.02 -18.94
C GLU A 80 -7.68 22.96 -17.50
N ARG A 81 -7.27 21.74 -17.11
CA ARG A 81 -6.05 21.61 -16.36
C ARG A 81 -5.17 22.53 -17.18
N PRO A 82 -4.78 23.69 -16.64
CA PRO A 82 -3.79 24.49 -17.34
C PRO A 82 -2.76 23.44 -17.70
N ASN A 83 -2.58 23.17 -19.00
CA ASN A 83 -1.43 22.41 -19.40
C ASN A 83 -0.34 23.35 -18.93
N PRO A 84 0.33 23.07 -17.79
CA PRO A 84 1.36 23.97 -17.37
C PRO A 84 2.35 23.83 -18.52
N GLU A 85 2.49 24.88 -19.31
CA GLU A 85 3.63 24.99 -20.20
C GLU A 85 4.85 24.54 -19.37
N PRO A 86 5.77 23.77 -19.94
CA PRO A 86 6.99 23.38 -19.26
C PRO A 86 7.93 24.59 -19.07
N GLU A 87 7.40 25.76 -18.73
CA GLU A 87 8.16 26.87 -18.20
C GLU A 87 8.54 26.54 -16.77
N ARG A 88 9.77 26.03 -16.64
CA ARG A 88 10.56 26.17 -15.41
C ARG A 88 9.89 25.49 -14.22
N ARG A 89 9.69 24.17 -14.33
CA ARG A 89 10.09 23.33 -13.20
C ARG A 89 11.56 23.65 -12.94
N ARG A 90 11.80 24.59 -12.02
CA ARG A 90 12.99 24.55 -11.17
C ARG A 90 13.12 23.08 -10.83
N LYS A 91 14.20 22.46 -11.30
CA LYS A 91 14.60 21.13 -10.87
C LYS A 91 14.62 21.18 -9.35
N ALA A 92 13.51 20.86 -8.71
CA ALA A 92 13.58 20.18 -7.43
C ALA A 92 14.47 18.97 -7.75
N PRO A 93 15.56 18.76 -6.99
CA PRO A 93 16.39 17.59 -7.20
C PRO A 93 15.43 16.40 -7.23
N SER A 94 15.37 15.72 -8.37
CA SER A 94 14.68 14.43 -8.41
C SER A 94 15.38 13.62 -7.32
N PRO A 95 14.66 13.16 -6.28
CA PRO A 95 15.27 12.34 -5.24
C PRO A 95 16.02 11.23 -5.96
N VAL A 96 17.28 11.05 -5.56
CA VAL A 96 18.18 10.12 -6.22
C VAL A 96 17.43 8.77 -6.23
N PRO A 97 17.33 8.06 -7.37
CA PRO A 97 16.51 6.84 -7.46
C PRO A 97 16.83 5.78 -6.38
N GLY A 98 18.00 5.87 -5.74
CA GLY A 98 18.36 5.09 -4.55
C GLY A 98 17.60 5.45 -3.26
N GLU A 99 17.34 6.73 -2.98
CA GLU A 99 16.69 7.18 -1.73
C GLU A 99 15.26 6.67 -1.62
N ARG A 100 14.48 6.75 -2.70
CA ARG A 100 13.09 6.25 -2.72
C ARG A 100 13.03 4.73 -2.52
N ARG A 101 14.03 4.01 -3.03
CA ARG A 101 14.13 2.55 -2.88
C ARG A 101 14.54 2.19 -1.44
N GLN A 102 15.50 2.91 -0.87
CA GLN A 102 15.90 2.78 0.54
C GLN A 102 14.73 3.03 1.48
N GLU A 103 13.98 4.13 1.30
CA GLU A 103 12.78 4.42 2.11
C GLU A 103 11.72 3.31 2.02
N LEU A 104 11.56 2.71 0.84
CA LEU A 104 10.59 1.64 0.64
C LEU A 104 11.07 0.33 1.30
N THR A 105 12.36 0.02 1.18
CA THR A 105 13.00 -1.10 1.88
C THR A 105 12.88 -0.96 3.39
N GLU A 106 13.18 0.23 3.95
CA GLU A 106 13.04 0.50 5.39
C GLU A 106 11.59 0.36 5.87
N LYS A 107 10.61 0.84 5.09
CA LYS A 107 9.19 0.67 5.41
C LYS A 107 8.76 -0.79 5.43
N LEU A 108 9.22 -1.57 4.45
CA LEU A 108 8.94 -3.01 4.39
C LEU A 108 9.63 -3.76 5.53
N TRP A 109 10.84 -3.35 5.90
CA TRP A 109 11.57 -3.91 7.02
C TRP A 109 10.84 -3.69 8.35
N ARG A 110 10.44 -2.44 8.65
CA ARG A 110 9.65 -2.12 9.86
C ARG A 110 8.32 -2.85 9.93
N LEU A 111 7.70 -3.09 8.76
CA LEU A 111 6.45 -3.85 8.70
C LEU A 111 6.67 -5.33 8.97
N ALA A 112 7.79 -5.90 8.51
CA ALA A 112 8.19 -7.26 8.84
C ALA A 112 8.53 -7.42 10.32
N GLU A 113 9.26 -6.46 10.92
CA GLU A 113 9.55 -6.45 12.36
C GLU A 113 8.28 -6.44 13.21
N ARG A 114 7.33 -5.54 12.91
CA ARG A 114 6.05 -5.49 13.63
C ARG A 114 5.28 -6.80 13.55
N HIS A 115 5.28 -7.46 12.38
CA HIS A 115 4.62 -8.76 12.24
C HIS A 115 5.36 -9.88 12.96
N ALA A 116 6.68 -9.80 13.11
CA ALA A 116 7.46 -10.74 13.92
C ALA A 116 7.15 -10.56 15.42
N GLU A 117 7.07 -9.33 15.92
CA GLU A 117 6.65 -9.03 17.29
C GLU A 117 5.22 -9.51 17.57
N GLU A 118 4.27 -9.28 16.65
CA GLU A 118 2.89 -9.77 16.77
C GLU A 118 2.81 -11.30 16.82
N LEU A 119 3.74 -12.00 16.16
CA LEU A 119 3.82 -13.46 16.14
C LEU A 119 4.34 -14.03 17.47
N GLU A 120 5.27 -13.34 18.12
CA GLU A 120 5.84 -13.75 19.41
C GLU A 120 4.77 -13.84 20.52
N HIS A 121 3.74 -13.00 20.43
CA HIS A 121 2.65 -12.93 21.40
C HIS A 121 1.47 -13.86 21.05
N GLN A 122 1.48 -14.52 19.88
CA GLN A 122 0.39 -15.37 19.44
C GLN A 122 0.61 -16.86 19.79
N PRO A 123 -0.46 -17.62 20.09
CA PRO A 123 -0.35 -19.05 20.30
C PRO A 123 0.21 -19.76 19.05
N ILE A 124 1.11 -20.73 19.24
CA ILE A 124 1.82 -21.46 18.19
C ILE A 124 0.90 -22.02 17.09
N VAL A 125 -0.36 -22.32 17.40
CA VAL A 125 -1.37 -22.83 16.46
C VAL A 125 -1.74 -21.80 15.38
N HIS A 126 -1.62 -20.50 15.65
CA HIS A 126 -1.89 -19.42 14.71
C HIS A 126 -0.65 -18.94 13.95
N ALA A 127 0.55 -19.24 14.45
CA ALA A 127 1.81 -18.82 13.86
C ALA A 127 1.96 -19.28 12.40
N HIS A 128 1.49 -20.49 12.06
CA HIS A 128 1.64 -21.05 10.71
C HIS A 128 0.91 -20.25 9.62
N ARG A 129 -0.23 -19.62 9.94
CA ARG A 129 -0.95 -18.73 8.98
C ARG A 129 -0.32 -17.34 8.91
N ALA A 130 0.20 -16.84 10.02
CA ALA A 130 0.85 -15.54 10.09
C ALA A 130 2.30 -15.53 9.55
N LEU A 131 2.94 -16.69 9.38
CA LEU A 131 4.22 -16.83 8.67
C LEU A 131 4.11 -16.62 7.15
N GLN A 132 2.93 -16.81 6.53
CA GLN A 132 2.78 -16.67 5.08
C GLN A 132 2.98 -15.22 4.58
N PRO A 133 2.39 -14.18 5.21
CA PRO A 133 2.69 -12.79 4.89
C PRO A 133 4.18 -12.44 5.03
N LEU A 134 4.83 -12.90 6.10
CA LEU A 134 6.25 -12.66 6.38
C LEU A 134 7.15 -13.27 5.30
N ALA A 135 6.86 -14.51 4.88
CA ALA A 135 7.56 -15.17 3.78
C ALA A 135 7.37 -14.45 2.42
N ARG A 136 6.23 -13.78 2.22
CA ARG A 136 6.01 -12.95 1.01
C ARG A 136 6.82 -11.67 1.07
N LEU A 137 6.87 -10.99 2.22
CA LEU A 137 7.63 -9.75 2.41
C LEU A 137 9.13 -9.97 2.21
N THR A 138 9.68 -11.02 2.81
CA THR A 138 11.10 -11.37 2.64
C THR A 138 11.45 -11.72 1.20
N ARG A 139 10.55 -12.41 0.48
CA ARG A 139 10.72 -12.67 -0.96
C ARG A 139 10.72 -11.38 -1.77
N THR A 140 9.79 -10.45 -1.51
CA THR A 140 9.74 -9.16 -2.22
C THR A 140 10.98 -8.30 -1.95
N LEU A 141 11.49 -8.31 -0.72
CA LEU A 141 12.75 -7.64 -0.38
C LEU A 141 13.93 -8.25 -1.16
N GLY A 142 14.02 -9.57 -1.24
CA GLY A 142 15.06 -10.26 -2.02
C GLY A 142 14.93 -10.04 -3.54
N GLU A 143 13.72 -9.93 -4.09
CA GLU A 143 13.50 -9.57 -5.49
C GLU A 143 13.89 -8.12 -5.78
N MET A 144 13.56 -7.19 -4.87
CA MET A 144 14.01 -5.81 -4.99
C MET A 144 15.53 -5.72 -4.94
N ASP A 145 16.21 -6.52 -4.12
CA ASP A 145 17.68 -6.57 -4.01
C ASP A 145 18.37 -7.13 -5.27
N LYS A 146 17.79 -8.16 -5.90
CA LYS A 146 18.31 -8.69 -7.18
C LYS A 146 18.30 -7.69 -8.33
N HIS A 147 17.43 -6.68 -8.24
CA HIS A 147 17.35 -5.60 -9.21
C HIS A 147 18.15 -4.36 -8.78
N ALA A 148 18.98 -4.47 -7.72
CA ALA A 148 19.74 -3.34 -7.19
C ALA A 148 20.77 -2.80 -8.16
N ASP A 149 21.48 -3.65 -8.91
CA ASP A 149 22.49 -3.23 -9.87
C ASP A 149 22.69 -4.30 -10.96
N PRO A 150 22.74 -3.94 -12.26
CA PRO A 150 23.42 -4.78 -13.23
C PRO A 150 24.93 -4.81 -12.91
N PRO A 151 25.63 -5.93 -13.11
CA PRO A 151 27.08 -5.97 -12.93
C PRO A 151 27.73 -4.92 -13.83
N LEU A 152 28.41 -3.95 -13.23
CA LEU A 152 29.22 -2.97 -13.95
C LEU A 152 30.30 -3.71 -14.77
N PRO A 153 30.67 -3.18 -15.95
CA PRO A 153 31.64 -3.82 -16.84
C PRO A 153 32.95 -4.11 -16.11
N PRO A 154 33.63 -5.23 -16.43
CA PRO A 154 34.87 -5.63 -15.77
C PRO A 154 35.95 -4.58 -16.08
N GLY A 155 36.33 -3.78 -15.08
CA GLY A 155 37.38 -2.76 -15.25
C GLY A 155 37.40 -1.64 -14.21
N GLN A 156 36.39 -1.51 -13.36
CA GLN A 156 36.34 -0.46 -12.32
C GLN A 156 36.16 -1.02 -10.92
N TYR A 157 36.94 -2.04 -10.59
CA TYR A 157 37.17 -2.43 -9.20
C TYR A 157 38.51 -1.84 -8.74
N GLU A 158 38.56 -0.54 -8.50
CA GLU A 158 39.39 -0.05 -7.38
C GLU A 158 38.59 -0.32 -6.09
N ILE A 159 38.24 -1.59 -5.88
CA ILE A 159 37.91 -2.08 -4.56
C ILE A 159 39.26 -2.16 -3.88
N ASP A 160 39.43 -1.28 -2.91
CA ASP A 160 40.37 -1.34 -1.80
C ASP A 160 41.17 -2.64 -1.77
N ASN A 161 42.49 -2.54 -1.94
CA ASN A 161 43.45 -3.65 -1.90
C ASN A 161 43.57 -4.25 -0.48
N GLN A 162 42.45 -4.51 0.19
CA GLN A 162 42.47 -5.41 1.32
C GLN A 162 42.73 -6.82 0.77
N PRO A 163 43.72 -7.54 1.31
CA PRO A 163 43.94 -8.93 0.95
C PRO A 163 42.61 -9.66 1.15
N ARG A 164 42.10 -10.28 0.08
CA ARG A 164 40.86 -11.05 0.13
C ARG A 164 41.01 -12.09 1.23
N ARG A 165 40.37 -11.84 2.38
CA ARG A 165 40.34 -12.78 3.50
C ARG A 165 39.94 -14.13 2.94
N SER A 166 40.66 -15.18 3.33
CA SER A 166 40.38 -16.49 2.79
C SER A 166 38.99 -16.93 3.25
N LEU A 167 38.30 -17.74 2.44
CA LEU A 167 36.97 -18.24 2.80
C LEU A 167 36.97 -18.97 4.16
N HIS A 168 38.11 -19.56 4.54
CA HIS A 168 38.29 -20.20 5.83
C HIS A 168 38.33 -19.18 6.97
N GLU A 169 39.01 -18.04 6.80
CA GLU A 169 39.01 -16.95 7.79
C GLU A 169 37.61 -16.39 8.01
N LEU A 170 36.82 -16.22 6.95
CA LEU A 170 35.43 -15.77 7.07
C LEU A 170 34.55 -16.82 7.78
N ARG A 171 34.81 -18.11 7.54
CA ARG A 171 34.10 -19.19 8.22
C ARG A 171 34.47 -19.23 9.70
N ASP A 172 35.74 -19.08 10.04
CA ASP A 172 36.24 -19.10 11.41
C ASP A 172 35.77 -17.85 12.18
N GLU A 173 35.73 -16.69 11.52
CA GLU A 173 35.17 -15.44 12.07
C GLU A 173 33.66 -15.59 12.34
N LEU A 174 32.91 -16.22 11.42
CA LEU A 174 31.49 -16.50 11.63
C LEU A 174 31.25 -17.49 12.79
N VAL A 175 32.05 -18.55 12.88
CA VAL A 175 31.98 -19.51 14.00
C VAL A 175 32.28 -18.81 15.33
N ALA A 176 33.35 -18.01 15.40
CA ALA A 176 33.69 -17.26 16.59
C ALA A 176 32.60 -16.24 16.99
N HIS A 177 31.92 -15.65 16.01
CA HIS A 177 30.81 -14.73 16.26
C HIS A 177 29.58 -15.47 16.83
N LEU A 178 29.24 -16.63 16.29
CA LEU A 178 28.14 -17.47 16.79
C LEU A 178 28.42 -17.98 18.21
N GLU A 179 29.64 -18.46 18.48
CA GLU A 179 30.05 -18.90 19.82
C GLU A 179 29.98 -17.78 20.86
N ARG A 180 30.27 -16.54 20.44
CA ARG A 180 30.13 -15.35 21.28
C ARG A 180 28.66 -15.08 21.62
N ILE A 181 27.77 -15.16 20.63
CA ILE A 181 26.32 -14.95 20.82
C ILE A 181 25.77 -16.00 21.78
N GLU A 182 26.06 -17.28 21.57
CA GLU A 182 25.58 -18.36 22.45
C GLU A 182 26.05 -18.17 23.90
N ARG A 183 27.25 -17.62 24.11
CA ARG A 183 27.76 -17.29 25.45
C ARG A 183 27.00 -16.12 26.07
N GLU A 184 26.80 -15.05 25.31
CA GLU A 184 26.06 -13.88 25.78
C GLU A 184 24.60 -14.22 26.12
N GLU A 185 23.95 -15.11 25.35
CA GLU A 185 22.62 -15.64 25.62
C GLU A 185 22.57 -16.49 26.90
N ARG A 186 23.54 -17.39 27.10
CA ARG A 186 23.63 -18.18 28.34
C ARG A 186 23.83 -17.30 29.57
N ASP A 187 24.70 -16.29 29.47
CA ASP A 187 24.94 -15.33 30.54
C ASP A 187 23.71 -14.45 30.82
N TYR A 188 22.89 -14.19 29.80
CA TYR A 188 21.63 -13.48 29.95
C TYR A 188 20.60 -14.37 30.67
N ASP A 189 20.44 -15.62 30.24
CA ASP A 189 19.53 -16.58 30.85
C ASP A 189 19.89 -16.88 32.31
N GLU A 190 21.18 -17.03 32.64
CA GLU A 190 21.64 -17.22 34.01
C GLU A 190 21.34 -16.00 34.88
N ARG A 191 21.56 -14.78 34.36
CA ARG A 191 21.19 -13.54 35.07
C ARG A 191 19.69 -13.40 35.25
N TYR A 192 18.91 -13.69 34.22
CA TYR A 192 17.45 -13.62 34.25
C TYR A 192 16.86 -14.65 35.21
N ARG A 193 17.40 -15.87 35.22
CA ARG A 193 17.01 -16.91 36.17
C ARG A 193 17.39 -16.56 37.60
N TRP A 194 18.59 -16.00 37.80
CA TRP A 194 19.03 -15.54 39.12
C TRP A 194 18.16 -14.41 39.68
N THR A 195 17.74 -13.44 38.85
CA THR A 195 16.84 -12.35 39.30
C THR A 195 15.46 -12.87 39.69
N PHE A 196 14.96 -13.89 38.99
CA PHE A 196 13.70 -14.56 39.33
C PHE A 196 13.79 -15.40 40.62
N GLU A 197 14.84 -16.19 40.79
CA GLU A 197 15.01 -17.07 41.95
C GLU A 197 15.32 -16.29 43.25
N ASN A 198 15.96 -15.13 43.16
CA ASN A 198 16.33 -14.30 44.33
C ASN A 198 15.34 -13.16 44.63
N GLY A 199 14.15 -13.17 44.03
CA GLY A 199 13.04 -12.33 44.48
C GLY A 199 13.23 -10.83 44.26
N ALA A 200 14.05 -10.41 43.28
CA ALA A 200 14.10 -9.01 42.84
C ALA A 200 12.98 -8.68 41.82
N GLY A 201 11.85 -9.39 41.91
CA GLY A 201 10.62 -9.05 41.21
C GLY A 201 9.82 -8.08 42.08
N ILE A 202 9.54 -6.90 41.52
CA ILE A 202 8.73 -5.82 42.10
C ILE A 202 7.33 -6.33 42.47
#